data_AF-A0A251XQZ7-F1
#
_entry.id   AF-A0A251XQZ7-F1
#
_cell.length_a   1.000
_cell.length_b   1.000
_cell.length_c   1.000
_cell.angle_alpha   90.00
_cell.angle_beta   90.00
_cell.angle_gamma   90.00
#
_symmetry.space_group_name_H-M   'P 1'
#
loop_
_entity.id
_entity.type
_entity.pdbx_description
1 polymer ?
#
loop_
_entity_poly.entity_id
_entity_poly.type
_entity_poly.pdbx_seq_one_letter_code
_entity_poly.pdbx_strand_id
1 'polypeptide(L)'
;MTSKIDKGVDMASTGIIESRPVRERPRAMRVTRTVLLVVMTWTVLADSGRAISTLTGRTIPLPGSAPSDLPLTLLPQITRAESSTGAPGYLADADLLLRILATVPPVIHAVTVVLAVAWLLRALRGVAQGQPFHGFVVANWRRLSVTLLAGGLAQGAMDTIAYAYLTAHLGFVARSGTASGPDPLESFLGARYDEISTQLPAWPVDLLLAGLVALALTAAFRAGAYLVEDADGVI
;
A
#
# COMPACT_ATOMS: atom_id res chain seq x y z
N MET A 1 -58.37 70.88 6.21
CA MET A 1 -58.14 69.47 5.81
C MET A 1 -56.66 69.30 5.50
N THR A 2 -55.89 68.91 6.50
CA THR A 2 -54.43 68.76 6.44
C THR A 2 -54.11 67.32 6.79
N SER A 3 -53.81 66.52 5.76
CA SER A 3 -53.46 65.11 5.88
C SER A 3 -51.98 64.98 6.24
N LYS A 4 -51.71 64.44 7.43
CA LYS A 4 -50.39 64.23 8.01
C LYS A 4 -49.95 62.82 7.63
N ILE A 5 -49.05 62.72 6.65
CA ILE A 5 -48.48 61.45 6.19
C ILE A 5 -47.39 61.05 7.19
N ASP A 6 -47.66 59.97 7.93
CA ASP A 6 -46.76 59.37 8.88
C ASP A 6 -45.68 58.57 8.11
N LYS A 7 -44.42 58.97 8.25
CA LYS A 7 -43.28 58.27 7.65
C LYS A 7 -42.91 57.12 8.59
N GLY A 8 -43.29 55.91 8.19
CA GLY A 8 -42.77 54.66 8.76
C GLY A 8 -41.25 54.65 8.68
N VAL A 9 -40.61 54.58 9.84
CA VAL A 9 -39.17 54.41 10.00
C VAL A 9 -38.88 52.94 9.78
N ASP A 10 -38.34 52.58 8.61
CA ASP A 10 -37.79 51.26 8.34
C ASP A 10 -36.63 51.00 9.31
N MET A 11 -36.86 50.10 10.27
CA MET A 11 -35.83 49.56 11.14
C MET A 11 -34.83 48.80 10.28
N ALA A 12 -33.70 49.45 9.99
CA ALA A 12 -32.49 48.82 9.51
C ALA A 12 -32.05 47.76 10.52
N SER A 13 -32.49 46.52 10.31
CA SER A 13 -31.93 45.32 10.92
C SER A 13 -30.46 45.28 10.56
N THR A 14 -29.63 45.82 11.44
CA THR A 14 -28.18 45.66 11.43
C THR A 14 -27.93 44.17 11.65
N GLY A 15 -27.87 43.43 10.53
CA GLY A 15 -27.40 42.07 10.46
C GLY A 15 -25.94 42.05 10.87
N ILE A 16 -25.69 42.09 12.18
CA ILE A 16 -24.42 41.74 12.77
C ILE A 16 -24.24 40.28 12.41
N ILE A 17 -23.48 40.03 11.35
CA ILE A 17 -22.99 38.72 10.99
C ILE A 17 -22.18 38.26 12.20
N GLU A 18 -22.79 37.39 12.99
CA GLU A 18 -22.20 36.77 14.16
C GLU A 18 -20.99 35.97 13.66
N SER A 19 -19.83 36.64 13.68
CA SER A 19 -18.55 36.08 13.28
C SER A 19 -18.17 35.04 14.34
N ARG A 20 -18.73 33.84 14.18
CA ARG A 20 -18.41 32.70 15.03
C ARG A 20 -16.88 32.55 15.04
N PRO A 21 -16.26 32.42 16.23
CA PRO A 21 -14.82 32.40 16.36
C PRO A 21 -14.24 31.30 15.48
N VAL A 22 -13.15 31.65 14.78
CA VAL A 22 -12.34 30.78 13.93
C VAL A 22 -12.10 29.47 14.67
N ARG A 23 -12.85 28.42 14.27
CA ARG A 23 -12.74 27.07 14.82
C ARG A 23 -11.28 26.69 14.86
N GLU A 24 -10.76 26.46 16.07
CA GLU A 24 -9.44 25.91 16.30
C GLU A 24 -9.20 24.78 15.32
N ARG A 25 -8.13 24.85 14.52
CA ARG A 25 -7.76 23.76 13.61
C ARG A 25 -7.74 22.47 14.44
N PRO A 26 -8.59 21.47 14.14
CA PRO A 26 -8.85 20.37 15.06
C PRO A 26 -7.55 19.62 15.32
N ARG A 27 -7.15 19.51 16.59
CA ARG A 27 -5.94 18.78 17.03
C ARG A 27 -5.89 17.37 16.41
N ALA A 28 -7.06 16.76 16.22
CA ALA A 28 -7.24 15.48 15.53
C ALA A 28 -6.53 15.41 14.17
N MET A 29 -6.61 16.45 13.34
CA MET A 29 -6.00 16.44 12.00
C MET A 29 -4.47 16.39 12.05
N ARG A 30 -3.85 17.02 13.06
CA ARG A 30 -2.40 16.95 13.27
C ARG A 30 -2.01 15.54 13.69
N VAL A 31 -2.75 14.95 14.62
CA VAL A 31 -2.51 13.58 15.10
C VAL A 31 -2.65 12.58 13.94
N THR A 32 -3.73 12.61 13.18
CA THR A 32 -3.95 11.73 12.02
C THR A 32 -2.80 11.84 11.01
N ARG A 33 -2.38 13.07 10.67
CA ARG A 33 -1.25 13.27 9.75
C ARG A 33 0.04 12.69 10.29
N THR A 34 0.37 12.92 11.55
CA THR A 34 1.58 12.39 12.18
C THR A 34 1.57 10.87 12.19
N VAL A 35 0.46 10.25 12.59
CA VAL A 35 0.31 8.79 12.60
C VAL A 35 0.46 8.22 11.19
N LEU A 36 -0.19 8.80 10.18
CA LEU A 36 -0.06 8.35 8.80
C LEU A 36 1.38 8.42 8.30
N LEU A 37 2.11 9.50 8.60
CA LEU A 37 3.51 9.65 8.20
C LEU A 37 4.41 8.64 8.91
N VAL A 38 4.22 8.42 10.22
CA VAL A 38 4.99 7.42 10.98
C VAL A 38 4.77 6.02 10.41
N VAL A 39 3.50 5.63 10.19
CA VAL A 39 3.16 4.32 9.60
C VAL A 39 3.75 4.20 8.20
N MET A 40 3.60 5.22 7.34
CA MET A 40 4.18 5.22 6.00
C MET A 40 5.70 5.03 6.05
N THR A 41 6.40 5.83 6.86
CA THR A 41 7.86 5.75 6.98
C THR A 41 8.31 4.39 7.48
N TRP A 42 7.63 3.86 8.50
CA TRP A 42 7.94 2.53 9.04
C TRP A 42 7.73 1.43 8.00
N THR A 43 6.59 1.42 7.30
CA THR A 43 6.28 0.45 6.25
C THR A 43 7.30 0.50 5.12
N VAL A 44 7.59 1.69 4.60
CA VAL A 44 8.58 1.87 3.52
C VAL A 44 9.97 1.41 3.96
N LEU A 45 10.38 1.71 5.19
CA LEU A 45 11.67 1.28 5.71
C LEU A 45 11.73 -0.25 5.84
N ALA A 46 10.68 -0.88 6.36
CA ALA A 46 10.59 -2.33 6.49
C ALA A 46 10.61 -3.03 5.12
N ASP A 47 9.83 -2.54 4.16
CA ASP A 47 9.76 -3.11 2.81
C ASP A 47 11.04 -2.91 2.02
N SER A 48 11.68 -1.75 2.15
CA SER A 48 12.99 -1.48 1.54
C SER A 48 14.06 -2.38 2.14
N GLY A 49 14.05 -2.56 3.47
CA GLY A 49 14.97 -3.47 4.15
C GLY A 49 14.81 -4.91 3.68
N ARG A 50 13.56 -5.38 3.56
CA ARG A 50 13.24 -6.69 2.98
C ARG A 50 13.74 -6.81 1.55
N ALA A 51 13.38 -5.87 0.68
CA ALA A 51 13.79 -5.88 -0.73
C ALA A 51 15.33 -5.91 -0.88
N ILE A 52 16.06 -5.09 -0.12
CA ILE A 52 17.54 -5.09 -0.15
C ILE A 52 18.09 -6.43 0.34
N SER A 53 17.54 -6.97 1.43
CA SER A 53 17.98 -8.23 2.01
C SER A 53 17.71 -9.43 1.09
N THR A 54 16.56 -9.46 0.42
CA THR A 54 16.20 -10.52 -0.52
C THR A 54 17.00 -10.43 -1.82
N LEU A 55 17.27 -9.22 -2.30
CA LEU A 55 18.07 -9.01 -3.51
C LEU A 55 19.53 -9.42 -3.29
N THR A 56 20.11 -9.03 -2.16
CA THR A 56 21.52 -9.34 -1.84
C THR A 56 21.69 -10.76 -1.28
N GLY A 57 20.63 -11.35 -0.73
CA GLY A 57 20.68 -12.62 0.01
C GLY A 57 21.41 -12.53 1.35
N ARG A 58 21.61 -11.31 1.88
CA ARG A 58 22.40 -11.03 3.09
C ARG A 58 21.70 -10.09 4.04
N THR A 59 22.03 -10.19 5.33
CA THR A 59 21.58 -9.21 6.34
C THR A 59 22.19 -7.84 6.07
N ILE A 60 21.41 -6.77 6.29
CA ILE A 60 21.95 -5.41 6.28
C ILE A 60 22.97 -5.29 7.44
N PRO A 61 24.23 -4.92 7.18
CA PRO A 61 25.24 -4.83 8.22
C PRO A 61 24.86 -3.74 9.22
N LEU A 62 24.64 -4.13 10.47
CA LEU A 62 24.54 -3.19 11.59
C LEU A 62 25.96 -2.88 12.09
N PRO A 63 26.22 -1.67 12.62
CA PRO A 63 27.53 -1.33 13.18
C PRO A 63 27.98 -2.37 14.20
N GLY A 64 29.13 -3.00 13.96
CA GLY A 64 29.69 -4.06 14.83
C GLY A 64 29.24 -5.49 14.51
N SER A 65 28.47 -5.70 13.43
CA SER A 65 28.08 -7.05 12.97
C SER A 65 28.72 -7.38 11.61
N ALA A 66 29.15 -8.65 11.45
CA ALA A 66 29.56 -9.17 10.16
C ALA A 66 28.31 -9.48 9.31
N PRO A 67 28.36 -9.35 7.96
CA PRO A 67 27.28 -9.78 7.10
C PRO A 67 27.03 -11.28 7.32
N SER A 68 25.80 -11.64 7.69
CA SER A 68 25.35 -13.03 7.73
C SER A 68 24.59 -13.34 6.45
N ASP A 69 24.85 -14.50 5.88
CA ASP A 69 24.03 -15.02 4.80
C ASP A 69 22.65 -15.38 5.35
N LEU A 70 21.63 -15.12 4.54
CA LEU A 70 20.24 -15.32 4.92
C LEU A 70 19.78 -16.73 4.54
N PRO A 71 19.00 -17.42 5.41
CA PRO A 71 18.46 -18.73 5.05
C PRO A 71 17.45 -18.60 3.91
N LEU A 72 17.38 -19.63 3.05
CA LEU A 72 16.46 -19.67 1.92
C LEU A 72 14.98 -19.54 2.32
N THR A 73 14.62 -19.90 3.56
CA THR A 73 13.27 -19.78 4.14
C THR A 73 12.78 -18.33 4.31
N LEU A 74 13.64 -17.33 4.06
CA LEU A 74 13.21 -15.94 3.99
C LEU A 74 12.63 -15.53 2.64
N LEU A 75 12.68 -16.41 1.63
CA LEU A 75 11.88 -16.21 0.43
C LEU A 75 10.40 -16.32 0.77
N PRO A 76 9.57 -15.35 0.36
CA PRO A 76 8.13 -15.40 0.60
C PRO A 76 7.46 -16.66 0.05
N GLN A 77 8.05 -17.34 -0.93
CA GLN A 77 7.43 -18.50 -1.57
C GLN A 77 7.80 -19.82 -0.88
N ILE A 78 8.79 -19.85 0.03
CA ILE A 78 9.34 -21.06 0.65
C ILE A 78 9.03 -21.07 2.14
N THR A 79 8.24 -22.06 2.58
CA THR A 79 7.88 -22.26 3.98
C THR A 79 8.83 -23.19 4.71
N ARG A 80 9.42 -24.16 3.99
CA ARG A 80 10.40 -25.09 4.56
C ARG A 80 11.42 -25.45 3.50
N ALA A 81 12.69 -25.41 3.89
CA ALA A 81 13.80 -25.88 3.07
C ALA A 81 14.76 -26.65 3.99
N GLU A 82 14.75 -27.97 3.88
CA GLU A 82 15.61 -28.85 4.66
C GLU A 82 16.78 -29.31 3.77
N SER A 83 17.99 -28.83 4.11
CA SER A 83 19.18 -29.10 3.32
C SER A 83 19.68 -30.52 3.53
N SER A 84 20.06 -31.16 2.42
CA SER A 84 20.74 -32.44 2.43
C SER A 84 22.19 -32.25 2.90
N THR A 85 22.70 -33.15 3.73
CA THR A 85 24.12 -33.21 4.15
C THR A 85 24.67 -32.06 5.01
N GLY A 86 23.83 -31.29 5.70
CA GLY A 86 24.27 -30.40 6.80
C GLY A 86 24.93 -29.09 6.36
N ALA A 87 24.94 -28.78 5.06
CA ALA A 87 25.33 -27.46 4.56
C ALA A 87 24.07 -26.57 4.47
N PRO A 88 23.91 -25.52 5.29
CA PRO A 88 22.74 -24.64 5.19
C PRO A 88 22.68 -23.99 3.81
N GLY A 89 21.49 -24.01 3.20
CA GLY A 89 21.26 -23.37 1.92
C GLY A 89 20.93 -21.88 2.09
N TYR A 90 21.64 -21.03 1.37
CA TYR A 90 21.55 -19.58 1.53
C TYR A 90 20.82 -18.90 0.38
N LEU A 91 20.15 -17.81 0.71
CA LEU A 91 19.45 -16.97 -0.26
C LEU A 91 20.40 -16.32 -1.27
N ALA A 92 21.65 -16.05 -0.88
CA ALA A 92 22.65 -15.45 -1.74
C ALA A 92 23.03 -16.35 -2.95
N ASP A 93 22.90 -17.67 -2.77
CA ASP A 93 23.26 -18.68 -3.76
C ASP A 93 22.07 -19.05 -4.66
N ALA A 94 20.86 -18.60 -4.33
CA ALA A 94 19.69 -18.78 -5.16
C ALA A 94 19.81 -17.99 -6.47
N ASP A 95 19.11 -18.47 -7.50
CA ASP A 95 19.05 -17.83 -8.80
C ASP A 95 18.69 -16.33 -8.68
N LEU A 96 19.39 -15.50 -9.47
CA LEU A 96 19.26 -14.05 -9.42
C LEU A 96 17.87 -13.60 -9.85
N LEU A 97 17.27 -14.25 -10.85
CA LEU A 97 15.94 -13.90 -11.33
C LEU A 97 14.89 -14.25 -10.27
N LEU A 98 15.02 -15.37 -9.56
CA LEU A 98 14.16 -15.70 -8.42
C LEU A 98 14.22 -14.61 -7.35
N ARG A 99 15.44 -14.16 -6.98
CA ARG A 99 15.62 -13.05 -6.01
C ARG A 99 14.98 -11.76 -6.50
N ILE A 100 15.19 -11.39 -7.76
CA ILE A 100 14.58 -10.20 -8.35
C ILE A 100 13.05 -10.31 -8.27
N LEU A 101 12.46 -11.41 -8.72
CA LEU A 101 11.02 -11.62 -8.69
C LEU A 101 10.46 -11.56 -7.26
N ALA A 102 11.16 -12.15 -6.28
CA ALA A 102 10.77 -12.09 -4.87
C ALA A 102 10.89 -10.69 -4.26
N THR A 103 11.75 -9.82 -4.81
CA THR A 103 11.90 -8.42 -4.35
C THR A 103 10.87 -7.46 -4.91
N VAL A 104 10.21 -7.78 -6.02
CA VAL A 104 9.24 -6.87 -6.64
C VAL A 104 8.00 -6.62 -5.77
N PRO A 105 7.34 -7.64 -5.18
CA PRO A 105 6.16 -7.43 -4.34
C PRO A 105 6.33 -6.39 -3.22
N PRO A 106 7.37 -6.44 -2.35
CA PRO A 106 7.55 -5.43 -1.31
C PRO A 106 7.83 -4.03 -1.88
N VAL A 107 8.51 -3.92 -3.02
CA VAL A 107 8.73 -2.62 -3.68
C VAL A 107 7.42 -2.03 -4.19
N ILE A 108 6.57 -2.83 -4.83
CA ILE A 108 5.22 -2.41 -5.26
C ILE A 108 4.40 -1.97 -4.04
N HIS A 109 4.44 -2.73 -2.95
CA HIS A 109 3.73 -2.40 -1.72
C HIS A 109 4.18 -1.04 -1.16
N ALA A 110 5.49 -0.83 -1.02
CA ALA A 110 6.05 0.43 -0.51
C ALA A 110 5.63 1.64 -1.36
N VAL A 111 5.73 1.54 -2.69
CA VAL A 111 5.31 2.60 -3.61
C VAL A 111 3.80 2.86 -3.49
N THR A 112 2.99 1.80 -3.40
CA THR A 112 1.54 1.89 -3.24
C THR A 112 1.16 2.62 -1.95
N VAL A 113 1.82 2.29 -0.83
CA VAL A 113 1.60 2.94 0.47
C VAL A 113 1.94 4.43 0.43
N VAL A 114 3.08 4.81 -0.17
CA VAL A 114 3.47 6.22 -0.31
C VAL A 114 2.44 7.02 -1.11
N LEU A 115 2.01 6.47 -2.26
CA LEU A 115 1.00 7.11 -3.10
C LEU A 115 -0.35 7.20 -2.38
N ALA A 116 -0.79 6.13 -1.72
CA ALA A 116 -2.02 6.10 -0.96
C ALA A 116 -2.04 7.16 0.15
N VAL A 117 -0.97 7.26 0.94
CA VAL A 117 -0.84 8.27 1.99
C VAL A 117 -0.82 9.68 1.40
N ALA A 118 -0.13 9.91 0.28
CA ALA A 118 -0.13 11.20 -0.40
C ALA A 118 -1.54 11.63 -0.87
N TRP A 119 -2.32 10.71 -1.44
CA TRP A 119 -3.70 10.99 -1.86
C TRP A 119 -4.62 11.22 -0.67
N LEU A 120 -4.50 10.41 0.38
CA LEU A 120 -5.29 10.55 1.60
C LEU A 120 -5.03 11.90 2.29
N LEU A 121 -3.76 12.31 2.42
CA LEU A 121 -3.42 13.62 3.00
C LEU A 121 -3.98 14.79 2.17
N ARG A 122 -3.98 14.68 0.83
CA ARG A 122 -4.61 15.68 -0.04
C ARG A 122 -6.12 15.74 0.13
N ALA A 123 -6.79 14.60 0.22
CA ALA A 123 -8.23 14.52 0.47
C ALA A 123 -8.58 15.14 1.84
N LEU A 124 -7.87 14.76 2.90
CA LEU A 124 -8.07 15.28 4.25
C LEU A 124 -7.84 16.80 4.34
N ARG A 125 -6.90 17.35 3.56
CA ARG A 125 -6.67 18.80 3.48
C ARG A 125 -7.89 19.54 2.94
N GLY A 126 -8.57 19.01 1.92
CA GLY A 126 -9.80 19.60 1.38
C GLY A 126 -10.97 19.50 2.36
N VAL A 127 -11.11 18.37 3.06
CA VAL A 127 -12.12 18.21 4.13
C VAL A 127 -11.89 19.22 5.25
N ALA A 128 -10.64 19.42 5.68
CA ALA A 128 -10.29 20.38 6.71
C ALA A 128 -10.56 21.85 6.31
N GLN A 129 -10.70 22.15 5.02
CA GLN A 129 -11.10 23.46 4.50
C GLN A 129 -12.63 23.67 4.51
N GLY A 130 -13.40 22.70 5.02
CA GLY A 130 -14.87 22.78 5.08
C GLY A 130 -15.56 22.44 3.76
N GLN A 131 -14.85 21.86 2.79
CA GLN A 131 -15.36 21.55 1.46
C GLN A 131 -15.28 20.03 1.18
N PRO A 132 -15.95 19.17 1.97
CA PRO A 132 -15.83 17.71 1.86
C PRO A 132 -16.33 17.16 0.52
N PHE A 133 -17.29 17.85 -0.12
CA PHE A 133 -17.92 17.42 -1.37
C PHE A 133 -17.29 18.05 -2.62
N HIS A 134 -16.25 18.88 -2.47
CA HIS A 134 -15.60 19.48 -3.63
C HIS A 134 -15.00 18.39 -4.53
N GLY A 135 -15.14 18.55 -5.85
CA GLY A 135 -14.57 17.64 -6.84
C GLY A 135 -13.08 17.30 -6.65
N PHE A 136 -12.29 18.20 -6.02
CA PHE A 136 -10.90 17.91 -5.65
C PHE A 136 -10.77 16.78 -4.62
N VAL A 137 -11.61 16.77 -3.58
CA VAL A 137 -11.61 15.72 -2.54
C VAL A 137 -12.05 14.40 -3.15
N VAL A 138 -13.14 14.41 -3.92
CA VAL A 138 -13.67 13.23 -4.62
C VAL A 138 -12.64 12.64 -5.60
N ALA A 139 -11.95 13.50 -6.36
CA ALA A 139 -10.91 13.06 -7.30
C ALA A 139 -9.73 12.39 -6.58
N ASN A 140 -9.30 12.91 -5.42
CA ASN A 140 -8.23 12.30 -4.64
C ASN A 140 -8.65 10.97 -3.99
N TRP A 141 -9.90 10.86 -3.52
CA TRP A 141 -10.46 9.58 -3.05
C TRP A 141 -10.53 8.53 -4.16
N ARG A 142 -10.92 8.94 -5.37
CA ARG A 142 -10.88 8.05 -6.54
C ARG A 142 -9.46 7.59 -6.85
N ARG A 143 -8.49 8.51 -6.85
CA ARG A 143 -7.07 8.19 -7.06
C ARG A 143 -6.54 7.24 -6.00
N LEU A 144 -6.85 7.47 -4.72
CA LEU A 144 -6.52 6.57 -3.62
C LEU A 144 -7.05 5.15 -3.87
N SER A 145 -8.34 5.03 -4.19
CA SER A 145 -8.99 3.74 -4.45
C SER A 145 -8.33 2.99 -5.60
N VAL A 146 -8.09 3.68 -6.73
CA VAL A 146 -7.41 3.10 -7.89
C VAL A 146 -5.97 2.71 -7.57
N THR A 147 -5.24 3.54 -6.83
CA THR A 147 -3.87 3.23 -6.40
C THR A 147 -3.83 1.97 -5.54
N LEU A 148 -4.75 1.81 -4.58
CA LEU A 148 -4.83 0.62 -3.75
C LEU A 148 -5.16 -0.61 -4.61
N LEU A 149 -6.24 -0.56 -5.41
CA LEU A 149 -6.62 -1.70 -6.25
C LEU A 149 -5.52 -2.10 -7.23
N ALA A 150 -4.95 -1.15 -7.97
CA ALA A 150 -3.89 -1.41 -8.93
C ALA A 150 -2.61 -1.92 -8.25
N GLY A 151 -2.22 -1.33 -7.12
CA GLY A 151 -1.05 -1.75 -6.35
C GLY A 151 -1.20 -3.17 -5.80
N GLY A 152 -2.37 -3.49 -5.22
CA GLY A 152 -2.66 -4.82 -4.70
C GLY A 152 -2.71 -5.89 -5.80
N LEU A 153 -3.33 -5.58 -6.94
CA LEU A 153 -3.34 -6.48 -8.10
C LEU A 153 -1.94 -6.71 -8.65
N ALA A 154 -1.15 -5.65 -8.82
CA ALA A 154 0.22 -5.75 -9.33
C ALA A 154 1.11 -6.56 -8.37
N GLN A 155 0.98 -6.33 -7.06
CA GLN A 155 1.69 -7.09 -6.03
C GLN A 155 1.33 -8.58 -6.07
N GLY A 156 0.03 -8.92 -6.09
CA GLY A 156 -0.43 -10.31 -6.16
C GLY A 156 -0.04 -11.01 -7.47
N ALA A 157 -0.06 -10.29 -8.59
CA ALA A 157 0.38 -10.80 -9.88
C ALA A 157 1.89 -11.12 -9.87
N MET A 158 2.72 -10.23 -9.34
CA MET A 158 4.18 -10.46 -9.25
C MET A 158 4.52 -11.62 -8.31
N ASP A 159 3.81 -11.77 -7.19
CA ASP A 159 4.01 -12.92 -6.31
C ASP A 159 3.56 -14.23 -6.97
N THR A 160 2.48 -14.20 -7.74
CA THR A 160 2.04 -15.35 -8.55
C THR A 160 3.07 -15.73 -9.61
N ILE A 161 3.69 -14.73 -10.27
CA ILE A 161 4.76 -14.96 -11.25
C ILE A 161 6.00 -15.55 -10.56
N ALA A 162 6.40 -15.03 -9.41
CA ALA A 162 7.53 -15.55 -8.63
C ALA A 162 7.30 -17.01 -8.21
N TYR A 163 6.09 -17.33 -7.73
CA TYR A 163 5.68 -18.68 -7.39
C TYR A 163 5.66 -19.61 -8.61
N ALA A 164 5.10 -19.16 -9.74
CA ALA A 164 5.08 -19.93 -10.98
C ALA A 164 6.49 -20.21 -11.49
N TYR A 165 7.39 -19.22 -11.40
CA TYR A 165 8.80 -19.37 -11.75
C TYR A 165 9.51 -20.40 -10.86
N LEU A 166 9.34 -20.30 -9.54
CA LEU A 166 9.89 -21.26 -8.57
C LEU A 166 9.36 -22.69 -8.83
N THR A 167 8.04 -22.85 -8.93
CA THR A 167 7.41 -24.16 -9.12
C THR A 167 7.73 -24.78 -10.47
N ALA A 168 7.86 -23.98 -11.53
CA ALA A 168 8.31 -24.45 -12.84
C ALA A 168 9.72 -25.07 -12.72
N HIS A 169 10.65 -24.43 -12.03
CA HIS A 169 12.02 -24.94 -11.87
C HIS A 169 12.06 -26.15 -10.93
N LEU A 170 11.32 -26.15 -9.82
CA LEU A 170 11.23 -27.32 -8.94
C LEU A 170 10.60 -28.53 -9.63
N GLY A 171 9.53 -28.33 -10.41
CA GLY A 171 8.79 -29.39 -11.08
C GLY A 171 9.46 -29.95 -12.34
N PHE A 172 10.16 -29.12 -13.12
CA PHE A 172 10.94 -29.60 -14.27
C PHE A 172 12.13 -30.46 -13.81
N VAL A 173 12.77 -30.07 -12.71
CA VAL A 173 13.96 -30.75 -12.17
C VAL A 173 13.60 -32.07 -11.48
N ALA A 174 12.50 -32.12 -10.73
CA ALA A 174 12.03 -33.37 -10.12
C ALA A 174 11.63 -34.45 -11.17
N ARG A 175 11.23 -34.03 -12.37
CA ARG A 175 10.75 -34.94 -13.44
C ARG A 175 11.85 -35.42 -14.39
N SER A 176 13.01 -34.74 -14.42
CA SER A 176 14.12 -35.04 -15.32
C SER A 176 15.15 -36.02 -14.74
N GLY A 177 14.77 -36.83 -13.73
CA GLY A 177 15.59 -37.73 -12.90
C GLY A 177 16.42 -38.83 -13.60
N THR A 178 16.80 -38.63 -14.86
CA THR A 178 17.71 -39.45 -15.66
C THR A 178 18.99 -38.71 -16.07
N ALA A 179 19.24 -37.48 -15.58
CA ALA A 179 20.41 -36.70 -15.96
C ALA A 179 21.64 -37.06 -15.11
N SER A 180 22.66 -37.67 -15.73
CA SER A 180 23.96 -38.01 -15.13
C SER A 180 24.88 -36.78 -14.92
N GLY A 181 24.33 -35.67 -14.42
CA GLY A 181 25.03 -34.38 -14.25
C GLY A 181 24.87 -33.76 -12.85
N PRO A 182 25.43 -32.56 -12.61
CA PRO A 182 25.20 -31.80 -11.37
C PRO A 182 23.70 -31.66 -11.11
N ASP A 183 23.28 -31.81 -9.85
CA ASP A 183 21.87 -31.71 -9.49
C ASP A 183 21.34 -30.32 -9.93
N PRO A 184 20.39 -30.24 -10.88
CA PRO A 184 19.95 -28.96 -11.40
C PRO A 184 19.38 -28.07 -10.29
N LEU A 185 18.87 -28.68 -9.21
CA LEU A 185 18.32 -28.01 -8.05
C LEU A 185 19.42 -27.30 -7.24
N GLU A 186 20.60 -27.91 -7.14
CA GLU A 186 21.79 -27.31 -6.53
C GLU A 186 22.25 -26.08 -7.31
N SER A 187 22.19 -26.11 -8.65
CA SER A 187 22.54 -24.94 -9.47
C SER A 187 21.54 -23.79 -9.36
N PHE A 188 20.28 -24.08 -9.04
CA PHE A 188 19.19 -23.10 -8.96
C PHE A 188 19.03 -22.49 -7.57
N LEU A 189 19.19 -23.28 -6.51
CA LEU A 189 19.02 -22.86 -5.12
C LEU A 189 20.35 -22.76 -4.35
N GLY A 190 21.47 -23.10 -4.98
CA GLY A 190 22.80 -23.05 -4.40
C GLY A 190 23.18 -24.21 -3.48
N ALA A 191 22.24 -25.12 -3.20
CA ALA A 191 22.44 -26.27 -2.32
C ALA A 191 21.48 -27.40 -2.68
N ARG A 192 21.79 -28.60 -2.18
CA ARG A 192 20.93 -29.78 -2.29
C ARG A 192 19.93 -29.81 -1.14
N TYR A 193 18.66 -30.08 -1.42
CA TYR A 193 17.60 -30.12 -0.41
C TYR A 193 16.88 -31.47 -0.46
N ASP A 194 16.59 -32.02 0.72
CA ASP A 194 15.82 -33.26 0.86
C ASP A 194 14.30 -32.95 0.87
N GLU A 195 13.90 -31.81 1.45
CA GLU A 195 12.52 -31.36 1.50
C GLU A 195 12.43 -29.87 1.15
N ILE A 196 11.56 -29.53 0.18
CA ILE A 196 11.19 -28.15 -0.13
C ILE A 196 9.67 -28.05 -0.10
N SER A 197 9.16 -27.22 0.80
CA SER A 197 7.75 -26.85 0.88
C SER A 197 7.60 -25.42 0.39
N THR A 198 6.70 -25.24 -0.58
CA THR A 198 6.29 -23.93 -1.06
C THR A 198 4.92 -23.55 -0.51
N GLN A 199 4.67 -22.25 -0.36
CA GLN A 199 3.34 -21.73 -0.05
C GLN A 199 2.70 -21.08 -1.27
N LEU A 200 1.37 -21.11 -1.30
CA LEU A 200 0.59 -20.46 -2.35
C LEU A 200 0.88 -18.94 -2.37
N PRO A 201 0.75 -18.28 -3.54
CA PRO A 201 0.90 -16.84 -3.66
C PRO A 201 0.00 -16.10 -2.65
N ALA A 202 0.60 -15.17 -1.91
CA ALA A 202 -0.07 -14.37 -0.91
C ALA A 202 -0.69 -13.13 -1.57
N TRP A 203 -1.97 -13.24 -1.93
CA TRP A 203 -2.72 -12.09 -2.45
C TRP A 203 -2.96 -11.06 -1.34
N PRO A 204 -2.69 -9.76 -1.57
CA PRO A 204 -2.85 -8.71 -0.56
C PRO A 204 -4.34 -8.32 -0.41
N VAL A 205 -5.13 -9.24 0.14
CA VAL A 205 -6.60 -9.11 0.27
C VAL A 205 -6.98 -7.84 1.02
N ASP A 206 -6.25 -7.50 2.09
CA ASP A 206 -6.52 -6.30 2.88
C ASP A 206 -6.40 -5.01 2.06
N LEU A 207 -5.42 -4.94 1.17
CA LEU A 207 -5.16 -3.78 0.32
C LEU A 207 -6.24 -3.66 -0.76
N LEU A 208 -6.65 -4.79 -1.34
CA LEU A 208 -7.77 -4.86 -2.30
C LEU A 208 -9.09 -4.45 -1.63
N LEU A 209 -9.39 -4.97 -0.44
CA LEU A 209 -10.57 -4.60 0.33
C LEU A 209 -10.57 -3.12 0.68
N ALA A 210 -9.45 -2.57 1.16
CA ALA A 210 -9.33 -1.15 1.43
C ALA A 210 -9.58 -0.30 0.17
N GLY A 211 -9.10 -0.74 -1.00
CA GLY A 211 -9.38 -0.11 -2.28
C GLY A 211 -10.86 -0.12 -2.66
N LEU A 212 -11.55 -1.25 -2.47
CA LEU A 212 -12.99 -1.38 -2.72
C LEU A 212 -13.82 -0.51 -1.75
N VAL A 213 -13.46 -0.49 -0.46
CA VAL A 213 -14.11 0.36 0.54
C VAL A 213 -13.92 1.84 0.18
N ALA A 214 -12.71 2.25 -0.18
CA ALA A 214 -12.44 3.62 -0.61
C ALA A 214 -13.25 3.99 -1.88
N LEU A 215 -13.43 3.05 -2.81
CA LEU A 215 -14.24 3.26 -4.02
C LEU A 215 -15.72 3.44 -3.67
N ALA A 216 -16.26 2.63 -2.75
CA ALA A 216 -17.63 2.76 -2.26
C ALA A 216 -17.86 4.11 -1.55
N LEU A 217 -16.91 4.54 -0.71
CA LEU A 217 -16.94 5.87 -0.08
C LEU A 217 -16.91 7.00 -1.12
N THR A 218 -16.11 6.84 -2.18
CA THR A 218 -16.06 7.82 -3.29
C THR A 218 -17.43 7.95 -3.96
N ALA A 219 -18.13 6.84 -4.21
CA ALA A 219 -19.48 6.85 -4.78
C ALA A 219 -20.48 7.54 -3.84
N ALA A 220 -20.41 7.27 -2.54
CA ALA A 220 -21.25 7.92 -1.54
C ALA A 220 -21.01 9.44 -1.48
N PHE A 221 -19.75 9.89 -1.49
CA PHE A 221 -19.42 11.32 -1.51
C PHE A 221 -19.90 12.01 -2.79
N ARG A 222 -19.84 11.34 -3.93
CA ARG A 222 -20.34 11.87 -5.19
C ARG A 222 -21.86 12.06 -5.16
N ALA A 223 -22.61 11.10 -4.61
CA ALA A 223 -24.05 11.23 -4.43
C ALA A 223 -24.39 12.39 -3.47
N GLY A 224 -23.63 12.53 -2.38
CA GLY A 224 -23.77 13.66 -1.45
C GLY A 224 -23.49 15.02 -2.09
N ALA A 225 -22.52 15.10 -3.02
CA ALA A 225 -22.22 16.34 -3.74
C ALA A 225 -23.40 16.79 -4.63
N TYR A 226 -24.03 15.86 -5.35
CA TYR A 226 -25.21 16.17 -6.18
C TYR A 226 -26.38 16.70 -5.34
N LEU A 227 -26.61 16.14 -4.16
CA LEU A 227 -27.68 16.61 -3.26
C LEU A 227 -27.46 18.06 -2.77
N VAL A 228 -26.20 18.49 -2.63
CA VAL A 228 -25.88 19.87 -2.25
C VAL A 228 -26.13 20.82 -3.43
N GLU A 229 -25.73 20.43 -4.64
CA GLU A 229 -25.99 21.21 -5.86
C GLU A 229 -27.50 21.39 -6.11
N ASP A 230 -28.28 20.31 -5.92
CA ASP A 230 -29.75 20.36 -6.07
C ASP A 230 -30.41 21.23 -4.99
N ALA A 231 -29.90 21.22 -3.76
CA ALA A 231 -30.44 22.04 -2.66
C ALA A 231 -30.13 23.54 -2.85
N ASP A 232 -28.95 23.88 -3.35
CA ASP A 232 -28.54 25.26 -3.62
C ASP A 232 -29.30 25.88 -4.82
N GLY A 233 -29.78 25.04 -5.75
CA GLY A 233 -30.53 25.48 -6.94
C GLY A 233 -32.02 25.80 -6.71
N VAL A 234 -32.56 25.55 -5.52
CA VAL A 234 -34.00 25.72 -5.19
C VAL A 234 -34.30 27.05 -4.48
N ILE A 235 -33.28 27.83 -4.10
CA ILE A 235 -33.42 29.11 -3.37
C ILE A 235 -33.34 30.31 -4.32
#